data_AF-A0A814URF5-F1
#
_entry.id   AF-A0A814URF5-F1
#
_cell.length_a   1.000
_cell.length_b   1.000
_cell.length_c   1.000
_cell.angle_alpha   90.00
_cell.angle_beta   90.00
_cell.angle_gamma   90.00
#
_symmetry.space_group_name_H-M   'P 1'
#
loop_
_entity.id
_entity.type
_entity.pdbx_description
1 polymer ?
#
loop_
_entity_poly.entity_id
_entity_poly.type
_entity_poly.pdbx_seq_one_letter_code
_entity_poly.pdbx_strand_id
1 'polypeptide(L)'
;MKWNKGAKEGIVVAGSQGEGNALTQLYYPQGIFVDTLGTLYVADSWNHRVMRWTRGDKKQGTVIAGGNGQGAGANQFNYPRGLSFDRHGNLYVADEDNHRVQRFSIE
;
A
#
# COMPACT_ATOMS: atom_id res chain seq x y z
N MET A 1 13.33 15.79 9.68
CA MET A 1 12.45 15.92 8.49
C MET A 1 12.34 17.39 8.15
N LYS A 2 12.72 17.80 6.94
CA LYS A 2 12.60 19.20 6.50
C LYS A 2 11.85 19.20 5.19
N TRP A 3 10.70 19.86 5.18
CA TRP A 3 10.01 20.23 3.95
C TRP A 3 10.98 20.96 3.02
N ASN A 4 10.80 20.84 1.70
CA ASN A 4 11.53 21.68 0.77
C ASN A 4 11.38 23.16 1.18
N LYS A 5 12.47 23.94 1.13
CA LYS A 5 12.46 25.34 1.57
C LYS A 5 11.36 26.10 0.79
N GLY A 6 10.36 26.61 1.51
CA GLY A 6 9.22 27.33 0.92
C GLY A 6 7.99 26.49 0.59
N ALA A 7 8.00 25.17 0.83
CA ALA A 7 6.80 24.35 0.70
C ALA A 7 5.75 24.79 1.75
N LYS A 8 4.52 24.96 1.30
CA LYS A 8 3.38 25.40 2.13
C LYS A 8 2.30 24.32 2.31
N GLU A 9 2.37 23.26 1.51
CA GLU A 9 1.37 22.18 1.48
C GLU A 9 2.01 20.83 1.10
N GLY A 10 1.31 19.75 1.42
CA GLY A 10 1.64 18.41 0.94
C GLY A 10 1.25 18.22 -0.53
N ILE A 11 1.83 17.21 -1.18
CA ILE A 11 1.39 16.76 -2.51
C ILE A 11 0.79 15.38 -2.41
N VAL A 12 -0.23 15.11 -3.22
CA VAL A 12 -0.79 13.77 -3.37
C VAL A 12 0.18 12.92 -4.20
N VAL A 13 0.56 11.76 -3.65
CA VAL A 13 1.49 10.81 -4.29
C VAL A 13 0.88 9.43 -4.54
N ALA A 14 -0.33 9.17 -4.02
CA ALA A 14 -1.15 7.98 -4.26
C ALA A 14 -2.63 8.32 -4.01
N GLY A 15 -3.57 7.59 -4.65
CA GLY A 15 -5.01 7.80 -4.48
C GLY A 15 -5.54 9.13 -5.04
N SER A 16 -5.03 9.57 -6.20
CA SER A 16 -5.28 10.91 -6.75
C SER A 16 -6.71 11.15 -7.27
N GLN A 17 -7.56 10.13 -7.32
CA GLN A 17 -8.94 10.21 -7.81
C GLN A 17 -9.98 9.93 -6.70
N GLY A 18 -9.61 10.18 -5.44
CA GLY A 18 -10.49 10.01 -4.29
C GLY A 18 -10.74 8.55 -3.92
N GLU A 19 -11.87 8.30 -3.27
CA GLU A 19 -12.25 6.95 -2.83
C GLU A 19 -12.66 6.06 -4.00
N GLY A 20 -12.30 4.77 -3.91
CA GLY A 20 -12.70 3.75 -4.87
C GLY A 20 -11.65 2.67 -5.03
N ASN A 21 -11.88 1.77 -5.99
CA ASN A 21 -11.05 0.57 -6.20
C ASN A 21 -10.24 0.60 -7.50
N ALA A 22 -10.33 1.66 -8.30
CA ALA A 22 -9.46 1.84 -9.46
C ALA A 22 -7.98 1.89 -9.04
N LEU A 23 -7.06 1.66 -9.98
CA LEU A 23 -5.62 1.76 -9.71
C LEU A 23 -5.15 3.19 -9.38
N THR A 24 -6.00 4.18 -9.62
CA THR A 24 -5.76 5.59 -9.28
C THR A 24 -6.39 6.00 -7.95
N GLN A 25 -7.14 5.10 -7.32
CA GLN A 25 -7.94 5.34 -6.12
C GLN A 25 -7.46 4.48 -4.95
N LEU A 26 -7.80 4.91 -3.74
CA LEU A 26 -7.60 4.18 -2.49
C LEU A 26 -8.89 4.25 -1.69
N TYR A 27 -9.15 3.27 -0.83
CA TYR A 27 -10.28 3.26 0.07
C TYR A 27 -9.83 2.94 1.51
N TYR A 28 -9.88 3.97 2.36
CA TYR A 28 -9.37 3.95 3.74
C TYR A 28 -7.94 3.37 3.86
N PRO A 29 -6.93 3.99 3.23
CA PRO A 29 -5.55 3.53 3.37
C PRO A 29 -5.06 3.69 4.81
N GLN A 30 -4.36 2.68 5.34
CA GLN A 30 -3.92 2.64 6.75
C GLN A 30 -2.39 2.76 6.89
N GLY A 31 -1.67 1.68 6.61
CA GLY A 31 -0.20 1.63 6.72
C GLY A 31 0.50 1.99 5.42
N ILE A 32 1.66 2.62 5.55
CA ILE A 32 2.56 2.90 4.43
C ILE A 32 3.99 2.45 4.71
N PHE A 33 4.73 2.15 3.65
CA PHE A 33 6.18 2.00 3.66
C PHE A 33 6.76 2.73 2.44
N VAL A 34 7.92 3.38 2.61
CA VAL A 34 8.64 4.02 1.50
C VAL A 34 10.05 3.45 1.47
N ASP A 35 10.44 2.84 0.35
CA ASP A 35 11.78 2.29 0.20
C ASP A 35 12.83 3.39 -0.14
N THR A 36 14.10 2.99 -0.19
CA THR A 36 15.21 3.90 -0.49
C THR A 36 15.19 4.46 -1.92
N LEU A 37 14.44 3.83 -2.83
CA LEU A 37 14.23 4.30 -4.20
C LEU A 37 13.09 5.33 -4.29
N GLY A 38 12.34 5.50 -3.19
CA GLY A 38 11.19 6.38 -3.11
C GLY A 38 9.90 5.74 -3.62
N THR A 39 9.85 4.41 -3.72
CA THR A 39 8.62 3.68 -4.02
C THR A 39 7.75 3.65 -2.77
N LEU A 40 6.50 4.06 -2.92
CA LEU A 40 5.49 4.06 -1.85
C LEU A 40 4.65 2.78 -1.93
N TYR A 41 4.46 2.14 -0.79
CA TYR A 41 3.61 0.98 -0.60
C TYR A 41 2.51 1.36 0.39
N VAL A 42 1.27 0.97 0.10
CA VAL A 42 0.08 1.37 0.86
C VAL A 42 -0.79 0.15 1.11
N ALA A 43 -1.19 -0.07 2.36
CA ALA A 43 -2.29 -0.96 2.70
C ALA A 43 -3.60 -0.23 2.36
N ASP A 44 -4.25 -0.66 1.30
CA ASP A 44 -5.52 -0.13 0.81
C ASP A 44 -6.66 -0.95 1.45
N SER A 45 -6.95 -0.62 2.71
CA SER A 45 -7.54 -1.57 3.66
C SER A 45 -8.96 -2.00 3.29
N TRP A 46 -9.79 -1.08 2.80
CA TRP A 46 -11.16 -1.41 2.40
C TRP A 46 -11.26 -1.95 0.98
N ASN A 47 -10.17 -1.94 0.23
CA ASN A 47 -10.04 -2.70 -1.02
C ASN A 47 -9.32 -4.04 -0.82
N HIS A 48 -8.98 -4.42 0.43
CA HIS A 48 -8.36 -5.70 0.78
C HIS A 48 -7.10 -6.03 -0.03
N ARG A 49 -6.25 -5.02 -0.24
CA ARG A 49 -5.06 -5.13 -1.09
C ARG A 49 -3.90 -4.27 -0.59
N VAL A 50 -2.70 -4.59 -1.06
CA VAL A 50 -1.53 -3.73 -0.96
C VAL A 50 -1.19 -3.19 -2.33
N MET A 51 -1.03 -1.88 -2.40
CA MET A 51 -0.76 -1.13 -3.62
C MET A 51 0.64 -0.52 -3.57
N ARG A 52 1.30 -0.38 -4.73
CA ARG A 52 2.62 0.23 -4.90
C ARG A 52 2.59 1.36 -5.93
N TRP A 53 3.30 2.46 -5.64
CA TRP A 53 3.57 3.57 -6.56
C TRP A 53 5.07 3.84 -6.64
N THR A 54 5.63 3.75 -7.85
CA THR A 54 7.04 4.05 -8.10
C THR A 54 7.25 5.55 -8.26
N ARG A 55 8.39 6.05 -7.76
CA ARG A 55 8.77 7.45 -7.95
C ARG A 55 8.77 7.82 -9.43
N GLY A 56 7.95 8.80 -9.80
CA GLY A 56 7.80 9.27 -11.18
C GLY A 56 6.53 8.79 -11.87
N ASP A 57 5.93 7.68 -11.41
CA ASP A 57 4.64 7.21 -11.89
C ASP A 57 3.52 7.77 -11.00
N LYS A 58 3.04 8.95 -11.36
CA LYS A 58 2.08 9.69 -10.53
C LYS A 58 0.62 9.32 -10.78
N LYS A 59 0.33 8.45 -11.76
CA LYS A 59 -1.05 8.32 -12.25
C LYS A 59 -1.76 7.08 -11.74
N GLN A 60 -1.09 5.92 -11.66
CA GLN A 60 -1.75 4.68 -11.23
C GLN A 60 -0.79 3.84 -10.39
N GLY A 61 -1.34 3.09 -9.43
CA GLY A 61 -0.60 2.13 -8.63
C GLY A 61 -0.69 0.72 -9.21
N THR A 62 0.04 -0.19 -8.59
CA THR A 62 0.02 -1.62 -8.93
C THR A 62 -0.36 -2.42 -7.68
N VAL A 63 -1.28 -3.37 -7.82
CA VAL A 63 -1.57 -4.35 -6.77
C VAL A 63 -0.40 -5.30 -6.67
N ILE A 64 0.20 -5.44 -5.48
CA ILE A 64 1.34 -6.35 -5.26
C ILE A 64 1.03 -7.50 -4.30
N ALA A 65 -0.05 -7.40 -3.52
CA ALA A 65 -0.58 -8.47 -2.68
C ALA A 65 -2.08 -8.25 -2.43
N GLY A 66 -2.83 -9.32 -2.20
CA GLY A 66 -4.28 -9.24 -2.02
C GLY A 66 -5.01 -8.92 -3.32
N GLY A 67 -6.12 -8.17 -3.22
CA GLY A 67 -6.91 -7.74 -4.37
C GLY A 67 -7.84 -8.82 -4.96
N ASN A 68 -7.91 -10.00 -4.34
CA ASN A 68 -8.78 -11.12 -4.73
C ASN A 68 -10.03 -11.19 -3.84
N GLY A 69 -10.55 -10.03 -3.43
CA GLY A 69 -11.66 -9.89 -2.50
C GLY A 69 -11.26 -10.06 -1.03
N GLN A 70 -12.22 -9.74 -0.16
CA GLN A 70 -12.11 -9.96 1.28
C GLN A 70 -12.09 -11.47 1.57
N GLY A 71 -11.16 -11.93 2.40
CA GLY A 71 -11.14 -13.32 2.83
C GLY A 71 -9.84 -13.75 3.51
N ALA A 72 -9.76 -15.04 3.84
CA ALA A 72 -8.65 -15.65 4.56
C ALA A 72 -7.74 -16.52 3.67
N GLY A 73 -7.95 -16.54 2.35
CA GLY A 73 -7.07 -17.22 1.41
C GLY A 73 -5.64 -16.65 1.42
N ALA A 74 -4.67 -17.38 0.87
CA ALA A 74 -3.26 -16.98 0.83
C ALA A 74 -2.99 -15.75 -0.07
N ASN A 75 -3.96 -15.37 -0.90
CA ASN A 75 -3.93 -14.21 -1.78
C ASN A 75 -5.07 -13.21 -1.49
N GLN A 76 -5.67 -13.32 -0.31
CA GLN A 76 -6.73 -12.46 0.19
C GLN A 76 -6.32 -11.80 1.50
N PHE A 77 -6.96 -10.67 1.79
CA PHE A 77 -6.86 -9.99 3.07
C PHE A 77 -8.25 -9.69 3.62
N ASN A 78 -8.31 -9.42 4.92
CA ASN A 78 -9.44 -8.88 5.63
C ASN A 78 -8.96 -7.65 6.43
N TYR A 79 -9.24 -6.47 5.90
CA TYR A 79 -8.76 -5.16 6.38
C TYR A 79 -7.25 -5.12 6.73
N PRO A 80 -6.34 -5.24 5.75
CA PRO A 80 -4.91 -5.15 6.03
C PRO A 80 -4.55 -3.76 6.58
N ARG A 81 -3.74 -3.68 7.64
CA ARG A 81 -3.34 -2.40 8.26
C ARG A 81 -1.88 -2.05 8.03
N GLY A 82 -1.00 -2.62 8.86
CA GLY A 82 0.43 -2.35 8.83
C GLY A 82 1.12 -3.17 7.75
N LEU A 83 2.17 -2.63 7.16
CA LEU A 83 3.06 -3.36 6.27
C LEU A 83 4.52 -2.97 6.47
N SER A 84 5.43 -3.90 6.21
CA SER A 84 6.87 -3.67 6.28
C SER A 84 7.61 -4.64 5.36
N PHE A 85 8.87 -4.32 5.04
CA PHE A 85 9.74 -5.17 4.25
C PHE A 85 10.92 -5.64 5.10
N ASP A 86 11.34 -6.90 4.92
CA ASP A 86 12.64 -7.35 5.43
C ASP A 86 13.78 -7.00 4.45
N ARG A 87 15.02 -7.28 4.88
CA ARG A 87 16.23 -7.03 4.08
C ARG A 87 16.31 -7.86 2.78
N HIS A 88 15.48 -8.90 2.65
CA HIS A 88 15.41 -9.74 1.47
C HIS A 88 14.29 -9.29 0.51
N GLY A 89 13.59 -8.20 0.82
CA GLY A 89 12.49 -7.69 0.02
C GLY A 89 11.17 -8.42 0.24
N ASN A 90 11.05 -9.29 1.27
CA ASN A 90 9.77 -9.89 1.57
C ASN A 90 8.84 -8.87 2.23
N LEU A 91 7.62 -8.77 1.71
CA LEU A 91 6.55 -7.95 2.27
C LEU A 91 5.86 -8.72 3.40
N TYR A 92 5.70 -8.08 4.57
CA TYR A 92 4.88 -8.56 5.68
C TYR A 92 3.68 -7.64 5.83
N VAL A 93 2.48 -8.21 5.94
CA VAL A 93 1.22 -7.47 6.06
C VAL A 93 0.46 -7.96 7.29
N ALA A 94 0.10 -7.03 8.17
CA ALA A 94 -0.83 -7.29 9.26
C ALA A 94 -2.26 -7.36 8.71
N ASP A 95 -2.79 -8.58 8.63
CA ASP A 95 -4.10 -8.93 8.10
C ASP A 95 -5.09 -8.96 9.27
N GLU A 96 -5.54 -7.78 9.67
CA GLU A 96 -6.10 -7.47 11.00
C GLU A 96 -7.26 -8.40 11.39
N ASP A 97 -8.30 -8.45 10.55
CA ASP A 97 -9.53 -9.16 10.87
C ASP A 97 -9.40 -10.68 10.63
N ASN A 98 -8.31 -11.11 10.00
CA ASN A 98 -7.91 -12.51 9.96
C ASN A 98 -6.97 -12.89 11.12
N HIS A 99 -6.64 -11.94 12.01
CA HIS A 99 -5.77 -12.14 13.17
C HIS A 99 -4.42 -12.78 12.82
N ARG A 100 -3.84 -12.41 11.69
CA ARG A 100 -2.58 -13.00 11.20
C ARG A 100 -1.64 -11.99 10.58
N VAL A 101 -0.40 -12.43 10.37
CA VAL A 101 0.57 -11.75 9.52
C VAL A 101 0.89 -12.65 8.34
N GLN A 102 0.81 -12.12 7.13
CA GLN A 102 1.20 -12.83 5.91
C GLN A 102 2.51 -12.28 5.37
N ARG A 103 3.36 -13.17 4.83
CA ARG A 103 4.61 -12.84 4.15
C ARG A 103 4.50 -13.16 2.67
N PHE A 104 4.92 -12.23 1.82
CA PHE A 104 4.97 -12.39 0.36
C PHE A 104 6.39 -12.16 -0.15
N SER A 105 6.86 -13.04 -1.03
CA SER A 105 8.03 -12.77 -1.85
C SER A 105 7.54 -11.92 -3.02
N ILE A 106 7.96 -10.66 -3.06
CA ILE A 106 7.61 -9.74 -4.14
C ILE A 106 8.83 -9.70 -5.06
N GLU A 107 8.69 -10.21 -6.28
CA GLU A 107 9.71 -10.09 -7.34
C GLU A 107 9.79 -8.68 -7.91
#